data_AF-A0A7W4B3J6-F1
#
_entry.id   AF-A0A7W4B3J6-F1
#
_cell.length_a   1.000
_cell.length_b   1.000
_cell.length_c   1.000
_cell.angle_alpha   90.00
_cell.angle_beta   90.00
_cell.angle_gamma   90.00
#
_symmetry.space_group_name_H-M   'P 1'
#
loop_
_entity.id
_entity.type
_entity.pdbx_description
1 polymer ?
#
loop_
_entity_poly.entity_id
_entity_poly.type
_entity_poly.pdbx_seq_one_letter_code
_entity_poly.pdbx_strand_id
1 'polypeptide(L)'
;YFENSSDSTVIGTVNAIDPEGTPVTYSIVSGNDDAWFEIDPVTGVISLTPAGVAAVANDFEALANVHNLVVGASDGVNTTNINV
;
A
#
# COMPACT_ATOMS: atom_id res chain seq x y z
N TYR A 1 -4.24 25.33 -5.04
CA TYR A 1 -5.21 24.26 -4.80
C TYR A 1 -4.89 23.18 -5.82
N PHE A 2 -4.53 21.97 -5.41
CA PHE A 2 -4.26 20.86 -6.32
C PHE A 2 -5.30 19.78 -6.02
N GLU A 3 -6.47 20.00 -6.59
CA GLU A 3 -7.62 19.12 -6.54
C GLU A 3 -7.59 18.19 -7.76
N ASN A 4 -6.66 17.22 -7.74
CA ASN A 4 -6.71 16.01 -8.58
C ASN A 4 -5.55 15.04 -8.20
N SER A 5 -5.53 14.49 -6.98
CA SER A 5 -4.71 13.30 -6.72
C SER A 5 -5.41 12.11 -7.38
N SER A 6 -5.24 12.02 -8.69
CA SER A 6 -5.88 11.07 -9.58
C SER A 6 -5.31 9.68 -9.36
N ASP A 7 -5.83 8.87 -8.42
CA ASP A 7 -5.60 7.41 -8.29
C ASP A 7 -4.12 6.94 -8.21
N SER A 8 -3.16 7.86 -8.30
CA SER A 8 -1.74 7.62 -8.52
C SER A 8 -0.91 8.26 -7.42
N THR A 9 -1.55 8.65 -6.33
CA THR A 9 -0.83 9.13 -5.16
C THR A 9 -0.16 7.94 -4.52
N VAL A 10 1.09 7.73 -4.92
CA VAL A 10 2.00 6.80 -4.28
C VAL A 10 2.21 7.28 -2.86
N ILE A 11 1.77 6.48 -1.90
CA ILE A 11 1.94 6.77 -0.46
C ILE A 11 3.20 6.11 0.07
N GLY A 12 3.63 5.01 -0.55
CA GLY A 12 4.88 4.35 -0.20
C GLY A 12 5.26 3.28 -1.20
N THR A 13 6.41 2.65 -0.94
CA THR A 13 6.87 1.48 -1.69
C THR A 13 7.55 0.54 -0.72
N VAL A 14 7.17 -0.73 -0.76
CA VAL A 14 7.90 -1.78 -0.06
C VAL A 14 8.81 -2.50 -1.04
N ASN A 15 9.96 -2.95 -0.55
CA ASN A 15 10.90 -3.72 -1.34
C ASN A 15 11.41 -4.89 -0.51
N ALA A 16 11.19 -6.09 -1.01
CA ALA A 16 11.70 -7.35 -0.52
C ALA A 16 12.60 -7.97 -1.59
N ILE A 17 13.70 -8.57 -1.14
CA ILE A 17 14.66 -9.26 -2.00
C ILE A 17 14.67 -10.71 -1.56
N ASP A 18 14.39 -11.59 -2.51
CA ASP A 18 14.52 -13.02 -2.33
C ASP A 18 15.99 -13.44 -2.60
N PRO A 19 16.70 -14.06 -1.64
CA PRO A 19 18.10 -14.47 -1.80
C PRO A 19 18.33 -15.44 -2.96
N GLU A 20 17.33 -16.24 -3.30
CA GLU A 20 17.35 -17.22 -4.38
C GLU A 20 17.03 -16.58 -5.75
N GLY A 21 16.65 -15.30 -5.79
CA GLY A 21 16.34 -14.56 -7.00
C GLY A 21 14.95 -14.86 -7.57
N THR A 22 14.07 -15.45 -6.76
CA THR A 22 12.70 -15.77 -7.15
C THR A 22 11.84 -14.49 -7.21
N PRO A 23 10.88 -14.37 -8.15
CA PRO A 23 10.01 -13.21 -8.19
C PRO A 23 9.17 -13.10 -6.90
N VAL A 24 9.31 -11.97 -6.21
CA VAL A 24 8.53 -11.69 -5.01
C VAL A 24 7.21 -11.03 -5.40
N THR A 25 6.13 -11.56 -4.85
CA THR A 25 4.78 -11.02 -4.99
C THR A 25 4.39 -10.26 -3.72
N TYR A 26 3.86 -9.05 -3.88
CA TYR A 26 3.39 -8.22 -2.77
C TYR A 26 1.87 -8.24 -2.63
N SER A 27 1.37 -8.17 -1.40
CA SER A 27 -0.07 -8.09 -1.10
C SER A 27 -0.30 -7.40 0.24
N ILE A 28 -1.38 -6.65 0.39
CA ILE A 28 -1.76 -6.09 1.70
C ILE A 28 -2.45 -7.19 2.51
N VAL A 29 -1.88 -7.51 3.67
CA VAL A 29 -2.33 -8.58 4.57
C VAL A 29 -3.28 -8.05 5.64
N SER A 30 -3.07 -6.83 6.14
CA SER A 30 -3.98 -6.18 7.10
C SER A 30 -3.83 -4.66 7.10
N GLY A 31 -4.78 -3.96 7.74
CA GLY A 31 -4.79 -2.49 7.84
C GLY A 31 -5.46 -1.78 6.67
N ASN A 32 -6.10 -2.54 5.78
CA ASN A 32 -6.80 -2.05 4.59
C ASN A 32 -8.26 -2.55 4.53
N ASP A 33 -8.93 -2.60 5.68
CA ASP A 33 -10.31 -3.10 5.79
C ASP A 33 -11.29 -2.23 4.99
N ASP A 34 -11.02 -0.94 4.89
CA ASP A 34 -11.81 0.03 4.12
C ASP A 34 -11.48 0.05 2.61
N ALA A 35 -10.53 -0.80 2.17
CA ALA A 35 -10.05 -0.86 0.78
C ALA A 35 -9.57 0.48 0.22
N TRP A 36 -9.00 1.34 1.07
CA TRP A 36 -8.45 2.64 0.69
C TRP A 36 -7.08 2.54 0.04
N PHE A 37 -6.36 1.46 0.30
CA PHE A 37 -5.02 1.24 -0.19
C PHE A 37 -5.00 0.07 -1.17
N GLU A 38 -4.09 0.14 -2.12
CA GLU A 38 -3.77 -0.95 -3.02
C GLU A 38 -2.25 -1.07 -3.14
N ILE A 39 -1.78 -2.24 -3.55
CA ILE A 39 -0.36 -2.49 -3.76
C ILE A 39 -0.14 -3.16 -5.11
N ASP A 40 0.86 -2.69 -5.85
CA ASP A 40 1.34 -3.37 -7.04
C ASP A 40 2.08 -4.66 -6.62
N PRO A 41 1.61 -5.84 -7.05
CA PRO A 41 2.16 -7.12 -6.63
C PRO A 41 3.57 -7.39 -7.17
N VAL A 42 4.04 -6.63 -8.17
CA VAL A 42 5.36 -6.79 -8.79
C VAL A 42 6.34 -5.73 -8.28
N THR A 43 5.89 -4.47 -8.18
CA THR A 43 6.76 -3.35 -7.81
C THR A 43 6.73 -3.01 -6.33
N GLY A 44 5.73 -3.48 -5.59
CA GLY A 44 5.55 -3.17 -4.16
C GLY A 44 5.11 -1.74 -3.90
N VAL A 45 4.71 -0.99 -4.93
CA VAL A 45 4.22 0.38 -4.83
C VAL A 45 2.84 0.37 -4.18
N ILE A 46 2.66 1.16 -3.13
CA ILE A 46 1.39 1.33 -2.41
C ILE A 46 0.77 2.66 -2.85
N SER A 47 -0.45 2.58 -3.39
CA SER A 47 -1.26 3.72 -3.81
C SER A 47 -2.61 3.75 -3.09
N LEU A 48 -3.30 4.88 -3.17
CA LEU A 48 -4.71 4.96 -2.79
C LEU A 48 -5.60 4.48 -3.92
N THR A 49 -6.65 3.75 -3.56
CA THR A 49 -7.78 3.49 -4.46
C THR A 49 -8.63 4.76 -4.61
N PRO A 50 -9.59 4.80 -5.55
CA PRO A 50 -10.55 5.91 -5.64
C PRO A 50 -11.29 6.20 -4.33
N ALA A 51 -11.56 5.16 -3.54
CA ALA A 51 -12.20 5.29 -2.24
C ALA A 51 -11.25 5.92 -1.21
N GLY A 52 -9.99 5.52 -1.20
CA GLY A 52 -8.96 6.12 -0.34
C GLY A 52 -8.68 7.57 -0.68
N VAL A 53 -8.63 7.92 -1.97
CA VAL A 53 -8.50 9.31 -2.43
C VAL A 53 -9.69 10.14 -1.94
N ALA A 54 -10.92 9.62 -2.06
CA ALA A 54 -12.10 10.28 -1.56
C ALA A 54 -12.09 10.42 -0.03
N ALA A 55 -11.61 9.41 0.71
CA ALA A 55 -11.49 9.47 2.16
C ALA A 55 -10.48 10.54 2.60
N VAL A 56 -9.27 10.54 2.03
CA VAL A 56 -8.23 11.54 2.31
C VAL A 56 -8.66 12.95 1.88
N ALA A 57 -9.39 13.08 0.76
CA ALA A 57 -9.89 14.38 0.30
C ALA A 57 -11.05 14.92 1.16
N ASN A 58 -11.84 14.04 1.79
CA ASN A 58 -12.93 14.41 2.69
C ASN A 58 -12.50 14.50 4.17
N ASP A 59 -11.28 14.10 4.51
CA ASP A 59 -10.73 14.25 5.86
C ASP A 59 -10.28 15.70 6.12
N PHE A 60 -11.25 16.53 6.51
CA PHE A 60 -11.04 17.94 6.85
C PHE A 60 -10.58 18.13 8.32
N GLU A 61 -10.24 17.06 9.07
CA GLU A 61 -9.97 17.10 10.51
C GLU A 61 -8.53 16.70 10.90
N ALA A 62 -7.59 17.64 10.77
CA ALA A 62 -6.51 18.01 11.71
C ALA A 62 -5.74 16.98 12.59
N LEU A 63 -5.74 15.67 12.30
CA LEU A 63 -4.83 14.70 12.93
C LEU A 63 -4.16 13.88 11.83
N ALA A 64 -2.90 13.52 12.02
CA ALA A 64 -2.12 12.82 11.00
C ALA A 64 -2.89 11.58 10.51
N ASN A 65 -3.12 11.50 9.19
CA ASN A 65 -3.65 10.33 8.50
C ASN A 65 -2.62 9.19 8.61
N VAL A 66 -2.52 8.59 9.80
CA VAL A 66 -1.60 7.48 10.08
C VAL A 66 -2.39 6.20 9.93
N HIS A 67 -2.06 5.45 8.88
CA HIS A 67 -2.59 4.12 8.66
C HIS A 67 -1.43 3.14 8.77
N ASN A 68 -1.58 2.14 9.64
CA ASN A 68 -0.61 1.07 9.76
C ASN A 68 -1.03 -0.05 8.81
N LEU A 69 -0.24 -0.27 7.76
CA LEU A 69 -0.48 -1.33 6.80
C LEU A 69 0.48 -2.48 7.08
N VAL A 70 0.02 -3.71 6.91
CA VAL A 70 0.90 -4.88 6.90
C VAL A 70 0.90 -5.44 5.50
N VAL A 71 2.06 -5.42 4.86
CA VAL A 71 2.26 -5.97 3.53
C VAL A 71 2.96 -7.32 3.63
N GLY A 72 2.46 -8.32 2.92
CA GLY A 72 3.09 -9.61 2.73
C GLY A 72 3.91 -9.63 1.44
N ALA A 73 5.18 -9.98 1.54
CA ALA A 73 6.06 -10.26 0.43
C ALA A 73 6.31 -11.78 0.38
N SER A 74 5.97 -12.43 -0.74
CA SER A 74 6.10 -13.89 -0.89
C SER A 74 6.74 -14.31 -2.21
N ASP A 75 7.64 -15.28 -2.16
CA ASP A 75 8.26 -15.97 -3.31
C ASP A 75 7.42 -17.18 -3.80
N GLY A 76 6.23 -17.41 -3.21
CA GLY A 76 5.38 -18.58 -3.43
C GLY A 76 5.62 -19.76 -2.48
N VAL A 77 6.62 -19.67 -1.60
CA VAL A 77 6.99 -20.69 -0.59
C VAL A 77 7.09 -20.07 0.81
N ASN A 78 7.86 -19.01 0.93
CA ASN A 78 8.05 -18.17 2.10
C ASN A 78 7.18 -16.92 2.01
N THR A 79 6.78 -16.38 3.15
CA THR A 79 6.10 -15.09 3.24
C THR A 79 6.70 -14.29 4.38
N THR A 80 7.03 -13.03 4.11
CA THR A 80 7.52 -12.07 5.10
C THR A 80 6.54 -10.92 5.23
N ASN A 81 6.19 -10.55 6.46
CA ASN A 81 5.33 -9.40 6.73
C ASN A 81 6.16 -8.14 7.00
N ILE A 82 5.78 -7.05 6.35
CA ILE A 82 6.40 -5.73 6.39
C ILE A 82 5.35 -4.77 6.95
N ASN A 83 5.63 -4.14 8.10
CA ASN A 83 4.77 -3.08 8.64
C ASN A 83 5.15 -1.76 7.98
N VAL A 84 4.15 -1.04 7.48
CA VAL A 84 4.26 0.24 6.76
C VAL A 84 3.50 1.29 7.54
#